data_AF-A0A2E5ZR92-F1
#
_entry.id   AF-A0A2E5ZR92-F1
#
_cell.length_a   1.000
_cell.length_b   1.000
_cell.length_c   1.000
_cell.angle_alpha   90.00
_cell.angle_beta   90.00
_cell.angle_gamma   90.00
#
_symmetry.space_group_name_H-M   'P 1'
#
loop_
_entity.id
_entity.type
_entity.pdbx_description
1 polymer ?
#
loop_
_entity_poly.entity_id
_entity_poly.type
_entity_poly.pdbx_seq_one_letter_code
_entity_poly.pdbx_strand_id
1 'polypeptide(L)'
;MRFIKASTTTRGINADTRGLNIDSLGLAEFNTDKAIIPPKGTQNQRPFVPVEGMLRYNTDVTNFEVYQNGAWKPIRFKEPITITQQNLGNGNGTETTFGPLNSGDSFYPVPISENNILVTIENVFQLATTNYTLVQNPSSGPGAPYAAGWYLVFGTPVPTGKPVQVLHNFDK
;
A
#
# COMPACT_ATOMS: atom_id res chain seq x y z
N MET A 1 19.58 25.98 -8.24
CA MET A 1 20.76 25.25 -7.70
C MET A 1 21.81 25.20 -8.80
N ARG A 2 23.07 25.57 -8.49
CA ARG A 2 24.19 25.56 -9.44
C ARG A 2 24.76 24.14 -9.49
N PHE A 3 24.68 23.46 -10.64
CA PHE A 3 25.29 22.13 -10.80
C PHE A 3 26.81 22.24 -10.60
N ILE A 4 27.37 21.51 -9.62
CA ILE A 4 28.79 21.64 -9.24
C ILE A 4 29.73 20.85 -10.18
N LYS A 5 29.23 19.82 -10.87
CA LYS A 5 29.90 19.18 -11.99
C LYS A 5 28.92 18.23 -12.65
N ALA A 6 28.56 18.47 -13.91
CA ALA A 6 27.93 17.44 -14.73
C ALA A 6 29.07 16.66 -15.38
N SER A 7 29.27 15.39 -14.98
CA SER A 7 30.10 14.48 -15.76
C SER A 7 29.25 14.06 -16.94
N THR A 8 29.49 14.62 -18.12
CA THR A 8 29.00 14.01 -19.36
C THR A 8 29.61 12.63 -19.42
N THR A 9 28.77 11.61 -19.51
CA THR A 9 29.23 10.23 -19.55
C THR A 9 30.15 10.02 -20.76
N THR A 10 30.91 8.93 -20.74
CA THR A 10 31.89 8.61 -21.79
C THR A 10 31.28 8.82 -23.17
N ARG A 11 31.94 9.65 -24.00
CA ARG A 11 31.67 9.77 -25.44
C ARG A 11 32.03 8.44 -26.13
N GLY A 12 31.24 7.40 -25.88
CA GLY A 12 31.24 6.21 -26.71
C GLY A 12 30.63 6.59 -28.04
N ILE A 13 31.45 6.66 -29.09
CA ILE A 13 30.99 6.96 -30.46
C ILE A 13 30.11 5.80 -31.00
N ASN A 14 30.11 4.65 -30.30
CA ASN A 14 29.41 3.43 -30.64
C ASN A 14 28.44 3.01 -29.52
N ALA A 15 27.24 2.58 -29.90
CA ALA A 15 26.17 2.13 -28.99
C ALA A 15 26.63 1.04 -27.99
N ASP A 16 27.63 0.23 -28.37
CA ASP A 16 28.12 -0.92 -27.60
C ASP A 16 29.13 -0.57 -26.49
N THR A 17 29.38 0.72 -26.25
CA THR A 17 30.34 1.13 -25.21
C THR A 17 29.78 0.81 -23.82
N ARG A 18 30.51 0.03 -23.01
CA ARG A 18 30.12 -0.25 -21.62
C ARG A 18 30.10 1.04 -20.79
N GLY A 19 29.03 1.26 -20.04
CA GLY A 19 28.88 2.45 -19.18
C GLY A 19 27.47 3.02 -19.15
N LEU A 20 27.33 4.25 -18.68
CA LEU A 20 26.09 5.02 -18.81
C LEU A 20 26.13 5.80 -20.13
N ASN A 21 25.29 5.46 -21.09
CA ASN A 21 25.22 6.12 -22.39
C ASN A 21 23.93 6.93 -22.50
N ILE A 22 23.98 8.05 -23.22
CA ILE A 22 22.79 8.81 -23.61
C ILE A 22 22.66 8.68 -25.13
N ASP A 23 21.56 8.11 -25.60
CA ASP A 23 21.31 7.91 -27.03
C ASP A 23 20.79 9.18 -27.73
N SER A 24 20.50 9.10 -29.03
CA SER A 24 19.95 10.22 -29.81
C SER A 24 18.51 10.57 -29.44
N LEU A 25 17.80 9.70 -28.71
CA LEU A 25 16.45 9.94 -28.17
C LEU A 25 16.50 10.54 -26.76
N GLY A 26 17.68 10.69 -26.17
CA GLY A 26 17.87 11.20 -24.81
C GLY A 26 17.64 10.15 -23.72
N LEU A 27 17.58 8.85 -24.07
CA LEU A 27 17.45 7.75 -23.13
C LEU A 27 18.79 7.49 -22.44
N ALA A 28 18.73 7.29 -21.12
CA ALA A 28 19.88 6.90 -20.32
C ALA A 28 19.98 5.38 -20.24
N GLU A 29 20.99 4.80 -20.88
CA GLU A 29 21.22 3.36 -20.95
C GLU A 29 22.41 2.95 -20.09
N PHE A 30 22.24 1.95 -19.23
CA PHE A 30 23.33 1.33 -18.48
C PHE A 30 23.80 0.08 -19.23
N ASN A 31 24.77 0.24 -20.13
CA ASN A 31 25.30 -0.83 -20.96
C ASN A 31 26.25 -1.75 -20.16
N THR A 32 25.65 -2.66 -19.40
CA THR A 32 26.28 -3.73 -18.64
C THR A 32 25.37 -4.96 -18.61
N ASP A 33 25.94 -6.14 -18.47
CA ASP A 33 25.22 -7.42 -18.33
C ASP A 33 24.88 -7.76 -16.87
N LYS A 34 25.22 -6.88 -15.93
CA LYS A 34 24.99 -7.08 -14.49
C LYS A 34 23.82 -6.24 -14.00
N ALA A 35 24.07 -5.33 -13.05
CA ALA A 35 23.04 -4.62 -12.34
C ALA A 35 23.48 -3.18 -12.02
N ILE A 36 22.48 -2.34 -11.76
CA ILE A 36 22.67 -1.01 -11.19
C ILE A 36 22.49 -1.12 -9.68
N ILE A 37 23.41 -0.54 -8.92
CA ILE A 37 23.22 -0.35 -7.48
C ILE A 37 22.59 1.03 -7.29
N PRO A 38 21.31 1.14 -6.89
CA PRO A 38 20.70 2.43 -6.64
C PRO A 38 21.27 3.06 -5.35
N PRO A 39 21.07 4.37 -5.13
CA PRO A 39 21.28 4.96 -3.82
C PRO A 39 20.53 4.14 -2.76
N LYS A 40 21.17 3.88 -1.62
CA LYS A 40 20.55 3.14 -0.53
C LYS A 40 20.81 3.78 0.83
N GLY A 41 19.91 3.56 1.77
CA GLY A 41 20.08 4.01 3.15
C GLY A 41 18.77 3.99 3.93
N THR A 42 18.82 4.52 5.15
CA THR A 42 17.69 4.62 6.07
C THR A 42 16.62 5.59 5.55
N GLN A 43 15.45 5.59 6.19
CA GLN A 43 14.37 6.55 5.97
C GLN A 43 14.82 7.99 6.30
N ASN A 44 15.66 8.16 7.31
CA ASN A 44 16.21 9.47 7.69
C ASN A 44 17.23 10.01 6.67
N GLN A 45 17.75 9.15 5.80
CA GLN A 45 18.67 9.51 4.73
C GLN A 45 17.95 9.76 3.39
N ARG A 46 16.62 9.88 3.39
CA ARG A 46 15.87 10.33 2.21
C ARG A 46 16.31 11.75 1.82
N PRO A 47 16.35 12.10 0.52
CA PRO A 47 16.57 13.47 0.06
C PRO A 47 15.65 14.46 0.80
N PHE A 48 16.23 15.54 1.33
CA PHE A 48 15.49 16.56 2.10
C PHE A 48 14.43 17.27 1.26
N VAL A 49 14.71 17.48 -0.03
CA VAL A 49 13.76 17.98 -1.03
C VAL A 49 13.58 16.88 -2.09
N PRO A 50 12.66 15.93 -1.88
CA PRO A 50 12.40 14.88 -2.84
C PRO A 50 11.73 15.44 -4.11
N VAL A 51 11.98 14.79 -5.25
CA VAL A 51 11.40 15.13 -6.56
C VAL A 51 10.71 13.88 -7.12
N GLU A 52 9.56 14.07 -7.75
CA GLU A 52 8.79 12.99 -8.39
C GLU A 52 9.67 12.15 -9.33
N GLY A 53 9.55 10.83 -9.22
CA GLY A 53 10.32 9.86 -10.02
C GLY A 53 11.69 9.49 -9.44
N MET A 54 12.14 10.06 -8.32
CA MET A 54 13.35 9.59 -7.64
C MET A 54 13.19 8.12 -7.21
N LEU A 55 14.22 7.30 -7.42
CA LEU A 55 14.28 5.88 -7.03
C LEU A 55 15.47 5.62 -6.10
N ARG A 56 15.25 4.83 -5.04
CA ARG A 56 16.30 4.36 -4.12
C ARG A 56 15.93 3.04 -3.45
N TYR A 57 16.86 2.47 -2.68
CA TYR A 57 16.61 1.32 -1.81
C TYR A 57 16.63 1.73 -0.34
N ASN A 58 15.56 1.47 0.40
CA ASN A 58 15.45 1.81 1.81
C ASN A 58 15.82 0.63 2.70
N THR A 59 16.82 0.81 3.55
CA THR A 59 17.34 -0.26 4.42
C THR A 59 16.51 -0.49 5.69
N ASP A 60 15.69 0.47 6.10
CA ASP A 60 14.83 0.31 7.29
C ASP A 60 13.60 -0.55 6.98
N VAL A 61 13.05 -0.40 5.77
CA VAL A 61 11.86 -1.15 5.28
C VAL A 61 12.20 -2.20 4.22
N THR A 62 13.49 -2.36 3.90
CA THR A 62 14.05 -3.39 3.01
C THR A 62 13.42 -3.46 1.61
N ASN A 63 13.05 -2.32 1.03
CA ASN A 63 12.39 -2.27 -0.28
C ASN A 63 13.02 -1.23 -1.23
N PHE A 64 12.80 -1.43 -2.53
CA PHE A 64 12.96 -0.34 -3.50
C PHE A 64 11.81 0.63 -3.29
N GLU A 65 12.12 1.92 -3.22
CA GLU A 65 11.13 2.98 -3.06
C GLU A 65 11.26 4.01 -4.19
N VAL A 66 10.11 4.52 -4.66
CA VAL A 66 10.01 5.63 -5.60
C VAL A 66 9.28 6.78 -4.91
N TYR A 67 9.74 8.01 -5.14
CA TYR A 67 8.99 9.20 -4.72
C TYR A 67 7.91 9.50 -5.75
N GLN A 68 6.65 9.31 -5.35
CA GLN A 68 5.49 9.49 -6.20
C GLN A 68 4.32 10.09 -5.43
N ASN A 69 3.68 11.10 -6.00
CA ASN A 69 2.53 11.79 -5.44
C ASN A 69 2.81 12.32 -4.02
N GLY A 70 3.96 12.97 -3.85
CA GLY A 70 4.35 13.61 -2.59
C GLY A 70 4.88 12.66 -1.51
N ALA A 71 4.99 11.36 -1.77
CA ALA A 71 5.42 10.37 -0.78
C ALA A 71 6.38 9.32 -1.35
N TRP A 72 7.24 8.77 -0.49
CA TRP A 72 8.05 7.60 -0.82
C TRP A 72 7.18 6.34 -0.69
N LYS A 73 7.08 5.58 -1.78
CA LYS A 73 6.28 4.36 -1.85
C LYS A 73 7.13 3.18 -2.30
N PRO A 74 6.93 1.98 -1.73
CA PRO A 74 7.62 0.79 -2.18
C PRO A 74 7.19 0.40 -3.60
N ILE A 75 8.12 -0.12 -4.39
CA ILE A 75 7.79 -0.83 -5.63
C ILE A 75 7.36 -2.25 -5.26
N ARG A 76 6.19 -2.67 -5.75
CA ARG A 76 5.69 -4.03 -5.54
C ARG A 76 6.19 -4.95 -6.66
N PHE A 77 6.71 -6.11 -6.29
CA PHE A 77 7.02 -7.18 -7.24
C PHE A 77 5.75 -7.91 -7.66
N LYS A 78 5.78 -8.57 -8.83
CA LYS A 78 4.69 -9.42 -9.29
C LYS A 78 4.74 -10.75 -8.53
N GLU A 79 4.28 -10.72 -7.29
CA GLU A 79 4.24 -11.87 -6.37
C GLU A 79 2.81 -12.07 -5.84
N PRO A 80 2.42 -13.30 -5.46
CA PRO A 80 1.15 -13.54 -4.79
C PRO A 80 1.06 -12.75 -3.48
N ILE A 81 -0.09 -12.13 -3.23
CA ILE A 81 -0.37 -11.42 -1.98
C ILE A 81 -1.11 -12.33 -1.00
N THR A 82 -0.90 -12.10 0.30
CA THR A 82 -1.64 -12.79 1.35
C THR A 82 -3.00 -12.13 1.55
N ILE A 83 -4.06 -12.88 1.26
CA ILE A 83 -5.43 -12.52 1.66
C ILE A 83 -5.60 -12.84 3.14
N THR A 84 -6.06 -11.85 3.91
CA THR A 84 -6.29 -12.02 5.34
C THR A 84 -7.76 -12.32 5.58
N GLN A 85 -8.03 -13.46 6.24
CA GLN A 85 -9.34 -13.76 6.79
C GLN A 85 -9.36 -13.33 8.26
N GLN A 86 -10.20 -12.35 8.59
CA GLN A 86 -10.34 -11.79 9.93
C GLN A 86 -11.73 -12.09 10.49
N ASN A 87 -11.77 -12.67 11.69
CA ASN A 87 -12.98 -12.76 12.49
C ASN A 87 -13.15 -11.47 13.30
N LEU A 88 -14.26 -10.78 13.10
CA LEU A 88 -14.59 -9.54 13.81
C LEU A 88 -15.47 -9.75 15.04
N GLY A 89 -15.76 -11.01 15.38
CA GLY A 89 -16.60 -11.40 16.50
C GLY A 89 -18.02 -11.77 16.05
N ASN A 90 -18.88 -11.99 17.04
CA ASN A 90 -20.26 -12.43 16.83
C ASN A 90 -21.22 -11.28 17.09
N GLY A 91 -22.31 -11.22 16.32
CA GLY A 91 -23.42 -10.34 16.60
C GLY A 91 -24.06 -10.65 17.96
N ASN A 92 -24.64 -9.62 18.57
CA ASN A 92 -25.42 -9.72 19.81
C ASN A 92 -26.89 -9.30 19.61
N GLY A 93 -27.31 -9.07 18.36
CA GLY A 93 -28.65 -8.59 18.02
C GLY A 93 -28.85 -7.08 18.21
N THR A 94 -27.81 -6.34 18.60
CA THR A 94 -27.87 -4.88 18.77
C THR A 94 -26.72 -4.18 18.04
N GLU A 95 -25.50 -4.70 18.12
CA GLU A 95 -24.31 -4.13 17.50
C GLU A 95 -24.39 -4.11 15.96
N THR A 96 -23.95 -2.99 15.38
CA THR A 96 -23.89 -2.73 13.94
C THR A 96 -22.46 -2.48 13.46
N THR A 97 -21.51 -2.25 14.37
CA THR A 97 -20.14 -1.83 14.06
C THR A 97 -19.14 -2.92 14.43
N PHE A 98 -18.37 -3.40 13.46
CA PHE A 98 -17.44 -4.52 13.61
C PHE A 98 -16.06 -4.15 13.08
N GLY A 99 -15.02 -4.37 13.87
CA GLY A 99 -13.66 -3.94 13.56
C GLY A 99 -12.80 -3.77 14.83
N PRO A 100 -11.62 -3.12 14.71
CA PRO A 100 -11.08 -2.56 13.48
C PRO A 100 -10.56 -3.64 12.52
N LEU A 101 -10.58 -3.36 11.23
CA LEU A 101 -9.89 -4.16 10.22
C LEU A 101 -8.37 -4.07 10.42
N ASN A 102 -7.68 -5.19 10.27
CA ASN A 102 -6.24 -5.28 10.39
C ASN A 102 -5.63 -5.94 9.16
N SER A 103 -5.23 -5.12 8.18
CA SER A 103 -4.59 -5.59 6.96
C SER A 103 -3.17 -6.11 7.15
N GLY A 104 -2.49 -5.79 8.26
CA GLY A 104 -1.08 -6.14 8.47
C GLY A 104 -0.07 -5.44 7.54
N ASP A 105 -0.53 -4.54 6.68
CA ASP A 105 0.31 -3.72 5.79
C ASP A 105 0.42 -2.29 6.34
N SER A 106 1.64 -1.80 6.54
CA SER A 106 1.89 -0.45 7.07
C SER A 106 1.78 0.67 6.01
N PHE A 107 1.96 0.34 4.72
CA PHE A 107 1.86 1.29 3.61
C PHE A 107 0.41 1.43 3.15
N TYR A 108 -0.34 0.32 3.16
CA TYR A 108 -1.76 0.29 2.83
C TYR A 108 -2.54 -0.41 3.95
N PRO A 109 -2.67 0.19 5.14
CA PRO A 109 -3.33 -0.46 6.29
C PRO A 109 -4.85 -0.63 6.14
N VAL A 110 -5.43 -0.06 5.09
CA VAL A 110 -6.88 0.05 4.91
C VAL A 110 -7.23 -0.42 3.50
N PRO A 111 -8.34 -1.15 3.31
CA PRO A 111 -8.91 -1.32 1.97
C PRO A 111 -9.20 0.06 1.35
N ILE A 112 -8.86 0.24 0.08
CA ILE A 112 -9.09 1.47 -0.67
C ILE A 112 -10.60 1.74 -0.81
N SER A 113 -11.41 0.68 -0.82
CA SER A 113 -12.88 0.74 -0.88
C SER A 113 -13.48 -0.51 -0.23
N GLU A 114 -14.73 -0.42 0.22
CA GLU A 114 -15.55 -1.56 0.64
C GLU A 114 -15.68 -2.64 -0.43
N ASN A 115 -15.60 -2.26 -1.71
CA ASN A 115 -15.67 -3.20 -2.81
C ASN A 115 -14.45 -4.12 -2.90
N ASN A 116 -13.36 -3.80 -2.19
CA ASN A 116 -12.12 -4.58 -2.17
C ASN A 116 -12.08 -5.60 -1.03
N ILE A 117 -13.20 -5.84 -0.34
CA ILE A 117 -13.30 -6.83 0.72
C ILE A 117 -14.54 -7.70 0.53
N LEU A 118 -14.47 -8.94 1.00
CA LEU A 118 -15.61 -9.84 1.05
C LEU A 118 -16.02 -10.01 2.50
N VAL A 119 -17.30 -9.79 2.78
CA VAL A 119 -17.86 -9.86 4.13
C VAL A 119 -18.93 -10.93 4.16
N THR A 120 -18.89 -11.80 5.17
CA THR A 120 -19.98 -12.73 5.45
C THR A 120 -20.46 -12.57 6.89
N ILE A 121 -21.77 -12.71 7.07
CA ILE A 121 -22.38 -12.97 8.37
C ILE A 121 -22.75 -14.44 8.35
N GLU A 122 -22.07 -15.25 9.17
CA GLU A 122 -22.12 -16.71 9.05
C GLU A 122 -21.73 -17.13 7.61
N ASN A 123 -22.68 -17.73 6.87
CA ASN A 123 -22.50 -18.19 5.48
C ASN A 123 -23.16 -17.25 4.46
N VAL A 124 -23.67 -16.10 4.90
CA VAL A 124 -24.39 -15.16 4.03
C VAL A 124 -23.47 -14.03 3.62
N PHE A 125 -23.19 -13.94 2.31
CA PHE A 125 -22.42 -12.85 1.72
C PHE A 125 -23.15 -11.51 1.88
N GLN A 126 -22.41 -10.48 2.27
CA GLN A 126 -22.90 -9.12 2.47
C GLN A 126 -22.39 -8.23 1.34
N LEU A 127 -23.30 -7.46 0.75
CA LEU A 127 -22.99 -6.54 -0.34
C LEU A 127 -22.44 -5.22 0.22
N ALA A 128 -21.29 -4.80 -0.30
CA ALA A 128 -20.72 -3.48 -0.03
C ALA A 128 -21.72 -2.37 -0.40
N THR A 129 -21.74 -1.28 0.37
CA THR A 129 -22.63 -0.10 0.24
C THR A 129 -24.13 -0.36 0.44
N THR A 130 -24.59 -1.61 0.31
CA THR A 130 -25.99 -1.99 0.54
C THR A 130 -26.19 -2.51 1.95
N ASN A 131 -25.40 -3.50 2.36
CA ASN A 131 -25.52 -4.12 3.68
C ASN A 131 -24.59 -3.47 4.70
N TYR A 132 -23.44 -2.98 4.26
CA TYR A 132 -22.46 -2.31 5.11
C TYR A 132 -21.71 -1.19 4.38
N THR A 133 -21.14 -0.27 5.16
CA THR A 133 -20.18 0.76 4.73
C THR A 133 -18.89 0.64 5.53
N LEU A 134 -17.77 1.14 5.00
CA LEU A 134 -16.50 1.18 5.72
C LEU A 134 -16.29 2.58 6.29
N VAL A 135 -16.22 2.66 7.62
CA VAL A 135 -16.16 3.94 8.34
C VAL A 135 -14.89 4.02 9.15
N GLN A 136 -14.18 5.14 9.03
CA GLN A 136 -13.03 5.43 9.88
C GLN A 136 -13.51 6.03 11.19
N ASN A 137 -13.01 5.49 12.31
CA ASN A 137 -13.25 5.99 13.66
C ASN A 137 -14.74 6.29 13.93
N PRO A 138 -15.64 5.30 13.78
CA PRO A 138 -17.06 5.51 14.06
C PRO A 138 -17.25 6.03 15.49
N SER A 139 -18.10 7.04 15.65
CA SER A 139 -18.33 7.73 16.93
C SER A 139 -19.62 7.30 17.63
N SER A 140 -20.44 6.49 16.98
CA SER A 140 -21.76 6.07 17.46
C SER A 140 -22.01 4.61 17.15
N GLY A 141 -22.61 3.90 18.11
CA GLY A 141 -23.02 2.52 17.98
C GLY A 141 -23.26 1.90 19.36
N PRO A 142 -23.96 0.77 19.46
CA PRO A 142 -24.30 0.16 20.75
C PRO A 142 -23.08 -0.27 21.58
N GLY A 143 -21.95 -0.57 20.94
CA GLY A 143 -20.68 -0.90 21.60
C GLY A 143 -19.67 0.26 21.63
N ALA A 144 -20.09 1.49 21.34
CA ALA A 144 -19.22 2.65 21.50
C ALA A 144 -18.76 2.82 22.97
N PRO A 145 -17.56 3.37 23.23
CA PRO A 145 -16.62 3.94 22.27
C PRO A 145 -15.78 2.89 21.53
N TYR A 146 -15.54 3.13 20.24
CA TYR A 146 -14.65 2.31 19.42
C TYR A 146 -13.22 2.85 19.44
N ALA A 147 -12.23 1.96 19.35
CA ALA A 147 -10.84 2.35 19.18
C ALA A 147 -10.62 3.03 17.81
N ALA A 148 -9.49 3.72 17.65
CA ALA A 148 -9.14 4.27 16.35
C ALA A 148 -8.87 3.15 15.33
N GLY A 149 -9.46 3.26 14.14
CA GLY A 149 -9.33 2.27 13.08
C GLY A 149 -10.46 2.35 12.06
N TRP A 150 -10.53 1.36 11.18
CA TRP A 150 -11.57 1.24 10.16
C TRP A 150 -12.50 0.08 10.47
N TYR A 151 -13.79 0.33 10.35
CA TYR A 151 -14.85 -0.56 10.81
C TYR A 151 -15.88 -0.80 9.72
N LEU A 152 -16.45 -2.00 9.70
CA LEU A 152 -17.67 -2.27 8.96
C LEU A 152 -18.85 -1.78 9.79
N VAL A 153 -19.69 -0.94 9.19
CA VAL A 153 -20.93 -0.46 9.81
C VAL A 153 -22.09 -1.00 8.99
N PHE A 154 -22.87 -1.89 9.58
CA PHE A 154 -24.07 -2.47 8.99
C PHE A 154 -25.27 -1.55 9.17
N GLY A 155 -26.19 -1.57 8.20
CA GLY A 155 -27.44 -0.82 8.29
C GLY A 155 -28.41 -1.36 9.34
N THR A 156 -28.28 -2.63 9.72
CA THR A 156 -29.08 -3.30 10.75
C THR A 156 -28.20 -4.12 11.70
N PRO A 157 -28.63 -4.35 12.95
CA PRO A 157 -27.88 -5.16 13.90
C PRO A 157 -27.60 -6.57 13.39
N VAL A 158 -26.38 -7.05 13.63
CA VAL A 158 -26.03 -8.44 13.31
C VAL A 158 -26.72 -9.38 14.31
N PRO A 159 -27.47 -10.40 13.86
CA PRO A 159 -28.20 -11.28 14.76
C PRO A 159 -27.30 -11.99 15.78
N THR A 160 -27.87 -12.29 16.95
CA THR A 160 -27.15 -12.90 18.06
C THR A 160 -26.47 -14.21 17.67
N GLY A 161 -25.19 -14.33 18.01
CA GLY A 161 -24.37 -15.51 17.77
C GLY A 161 -23.84 -15.66 16.34
N LYS A 162 -24.25 -14.80 15.40
CA LYS A 162 -23.79 -14.89 14.00
C LYS A 162 -22.40 -14.27 13.86
N PRO A 163 -21.38 -15.03 13.42
CA PRO A 163 -20.01 -14.51 13.28
C PRO A 163 -19.91 -13.58 12.08
N VAL A 164 -19.17 -12.48 12.22
CA VAL A 164 -18.81 -11.58 11.13
C VAL A 164 -17.40 -11.91 10.67
N GLN A 165 -17.29 -12.41 9.44
CA GLN A 165 -16.01 -12.78 8.83
C GLN A 165 -15.72 -11.84 7.67
N VAL A 166 -14.45 -11.43 7.55
CA VAL A 166 -13.99 -10.56 6.47
C VAL A 166 -12.78 -11.19 5.81
N LEU A 167 -12.80 -11.28 4.49
CA LEU A 167 -11.62 -11.51 3.69
C LEU A 167 -11.23 -10.17 3.07
N HIS A 168 -10.01 -9.72 3.34
CA HIS A 168 -9.50 -8.47 2.82
C HIS A 168 -8.05 -8.65 2.36
N ASN A 169 -7.46 -7.54 1.90
CA ASN A 169 -6.16 -7.46 1.25
C ASN A 169 -6.12 -7.82 -0.24
N PHE A 170 -7.26 -7.80 -0.94
CA PHE A 170 -7.27 -7.98 -2.39
C PHE A 170 -6.61 -6.81 -3.16
N ASP A 171 -6.44 -5.68 -2.49
CA ASP A 171 -5.93 -4.42 -3.03
C ASP A 171 -4.57 -3.99 -2.44
N LYS A 172 -3.90 -4.91 -1.75
CA LYS A 172 -2.55 -4.68 -1.19
C LYS A 172 -1.44 -5.04 -2.14
#